data_AF-S8DVN7-F1
#
_entry.id   AF-S8DVN7-F1
#
_cell.length_a   1.000
_cell.length_b   1.000
_cell.length_c   1.000
_cell.angle_alpha   90.00
_cell.angle_beta   90.00
_cell.angle_gamma   90.00
#
_symmetry.space_group_name_H-M   'P 1'
#
loop_
_entity.id
_entity.type
_entity.pdbx_description
1 polymer ?
#
loop_
_entity_poly.entity_id
_entity_poly.type
_entity_poly.pdbx_seq_one_letter_code
_entity_poly.pdbx_strand_id
1 'polypeptide(L)'
;MPRHNDDKEQAALLGASYELEQERNEKVLVVVFIDIFSLIYASYVYRSVFANDDMTRLPIGNPYIGLAELYMSGKVNATRLPGHHIFNKPRIVAPVFPHRPTQVTPEEELVAHGSYGTLSPHEKHFQVDYQANTIVQFRTVDFGLEHCSLMLLLPHTGARVEGSHPYKLSTGSSMIRICPLEADNALDTRSLSWRSRPTCIEEREVDIAVRFGEEMEVMKFYCPWASYHTFEVSCADTSQECEIDVWTSQNQTWGMYLYQHQSI
;
A
#
# COMPACT_ATOMS: atom_id res chain seq x y z
N MET A 1 29.78 14.04 -87.92
CA MET A 1 30.49 13.79 -86.64
C MET A 1 30.09 14.86 -85.63
N PRO A 2 29.08 14.59 -84.79
CA PRO A 2 29.06 15.11 -83.43
C PRO A 2 28.47 14.02 -82.50
N ARG A 3 29.32 13.16 -81.95
CA ARG A 3 28.87 12.10 -81.01
C ARG A 3 29.76 11.98 -79.77
N HIS A 4 30.76 12.84 -79.66
CA HIS A 4 31.82 12.69 -78.65
C HIS A 4 31.73 13.69 -77.50
N ASN A 5 30.81 14.67 -77.58
CA ASN A 5 30.59 15.64 -76.52
C ASN A 5 29.46 15.22 -75.56
N ASP A 6 28.46 14.50 -76.05
CA ASP A 6 27.32 14.04 -75.23
C ASP A 6 27.73 12.99 -74.18
N ASP A 7 28.72 12.13 -74.50
CA ASP A 7 29.21 11.10 -73.57
C ASP A 7 29.92 11.70 -72.34
N LYS A 8 30.57 12.85 -72.49
CA LYS A 8 31.26 13.53 -71.38
C LYS A 8 30.27 14.22 -70.44
N GLU A 9 29.20 14.79 -70.99
CA GLU A 9 28.17 15.45 -70.22
C GLU A 9 27.32 14.44 -69.43
N GLN A 10 27.01 13.29 -70.03
CA GLN A 10 26.32 12.19 -69.34
C GLN A 10 27.18 11.58 -68.21
N ALA A 11 28.49 11.42 -68.41
CA ALA A 11 29.38 10.93 -67.35
C ALA A 11 29.50 11.90 -66.16
N ALA A 12 29.50 13.22 -66.43
CA ALA A 12 29.54 14.24 -65.37
C ALA A 12 28.24 14.28 -64.55
N LEU A 13 27.08 14.16 -65.21
CA LEU A 13 25.78 14.12 -64.53
C LEU A 13 25.60 12.85 -63.68
N LEU A 14 26.09 11.70 -64.15
CA LEU A 14 26.09 10.45 -63.38
C LEU A 14 27.01 10.52 -62.15
N GLY A 15 28.19 11.14 -62.29
CA GLY A 15 29.11 11.38 -61.17
C GLY A 15 28.51 12.29 -60.10
N ALA A 16 27.89 13.41 -60.51
CA ALA A 16 27.23 14.34 -59.59
C ALA A 16 26.02 13.72 -58.89
N SER A 17 25.24 12.89 -59.60
CA SER A 17 24.13 12.14 -58.99
C SER A 17 24.63 11.13 -57.96
N TYR A 18 25.73 10.43 -58.24
CA TYR A 18 26.33 9.47 -57.32
C TYR A 18 26.89 10.15 -56.06
N GLU A 19 27.55 11.31 -56.19
CA GLU A 19 28.03 12.11 -55.06
C GLU A 19 26.89 12.60 -54.15
N LEU A 20 25.78 13.07 -54.74
CA LEU A 20 24.61 13.51 -53.97
C LEU A 20 23.91 12.35 -53.25
N GLU A 21 23.82 11.17 -53.86
CA GLU A 21 23.30 9.98 -53.19
C GLU A 21 24.23 9.50 -52.07
N GLN A 22 25.54 9.61 -52.27
CA GLN A 22 26.54 9.26 -51.26
C GLN A 22 26.46 10.20 -50.04
N GLU A 23 26.36 11.52 -50.23
CA GLU A 23 26.16 12.47 -49.14
C GLU A 23 24.83 12.24 -48.40
N ARG A 24 23.75 11.94 -49.12
CA ARG A 24 22.44 11.64 -48.54
C ARG A 24 22.51 10.39 -47.66
N ASN A 25 23.15 9.33 -48.17
CA ASN A 25 23.29 8.07 -47.45
C ASN A 25 24.17 8.24 -46.21
N GLU A 26 25.23 9.05 -46.27
CA GLU A 26 26.08 9.36 -45.11
C GLU A 26 25.29 10.09 -44.01
N LYS A 27 24.50 11.11 -44.36
CA LYS A 27 23.64 11.85 -43.41
C LYS A 27 22.59 10.93 -42.76
N VAL A 28 21.96 10.06 -43.54
CA VAL A 28 20.99 9.07 -43.02
C VAL A 28 21.67 8.09 -42.06
N LEU A 29 22.88 7.63 -42.38
CA LEU A 29 23.65 6.72 -41.52
C LEU A 29 23.98 7.35 -40.16
N VAL A 30 24.39 8.62 -40.16
CA VAL A 30 24.67 9.37 -38.92
C VAL A 30 23.42 9.49 -38.05
N VAL A 31 22.27 9.84 -38.65
CA VAL A 31 21.00 9.94 -37.91
C VAL A 31 20.61 8.59 -37.31
N VAL A 32 20.68 7.51 -38.10
CA VAL A 32 20.38 6.15 -37.62
C VAL A 32 21.32 5.74 -36.48
N PHE A 33 22.61 6.06 -36.56
CA PHE A 33 23.55 5.78 -35.48
C PHE A 33 23.24 6.57 -34.21
N ILE A 34 22.89 7.85 -34.34
CA ILE A 34 22.47 8.68 -33.20
C ILE A 34 21.21 8.10 -32.57
N ASP A 35 20.20 7.76 -33.36
CA ASP A 35 18.94 7.20 -32.85
C ASP A 35 19.15 5.84 -32.15
N ILE A 36 19.94 4.95 -32.74
CA ILE A 36 20.30 3.66 -32.12
C ILE A 36 21.05 3.89 -30.81
N PHE A 37 22.04 4.79 -30.81
CA PHE A 37 22.81 5.10 -29.60
C PHE A 37 21.91 5.70 -28.51
N SER A 38 21.02 6.63 -28.87
CA SER A 38 20.05 7.23 -27.97
C SER A 38 19.08 6.20 -27.39
N LEU A 39 18.59 5.25 -28.20
CA LEU A 39 17.73 4.16 -27.74
C LEU A 39 18.47 3.19 -26.80
N ILE A 40 19.72 2.85 -27.11
CA ILE A 40 20.56 2.01 -26.25
C ILE A 40 20.81 2.73 -24.91
N TYR A 41 21.16 4.01 -24.95
CA TYR A 41 21.41 4.80 -23.74
C TYR A 41 20.13 4.97 -22.91
N ALA A 42 19.00 5.27 -23.54
CA ALA A 42 17.70 5.35 -22.86
C ALA A 42 17.33 4.01 -22.22
N SER A 43 17.55 2.88 -22.92
CA SER A 43 17.34 1.55 -22.35
C SER A 43 18.29 1.26 -21.18
N TYR A 44 19.54 1.71 -21.25
CA TYR A 44 20.51 1.56 -20.16
C TYR A 44 20.07 2.36 -18.93
N VAL A 45 19.70 3.63 -19.10
CA VAL A 45 19.19 4.50 -18.01
C VAL A 45 17.91 3.91 -17.43
N TYR A 46 16.97 3.46 -18.27
CA TYR A 46 15.74 2.81 -17.82
C TYR A 46 16.02 1.58 -16.96
N ARG A 47 16.98 0.73 -17.38
CA ARG A 47 17.33 -0.49 -16.64
C ARG A 47 18.21 -0.26 -15.42
N SER A 48 18.90 0.87 -15.29
CA SER A 48 19.85 1.12 -14.19
C SER A 48 19.30 2.08 -13.15
N VAL A 49 18.59 3.13 -13.57
CA VAL A 49 18.01 4.15 -12.69
C VAL A 49 16.57 3.81 -12.32
N PHE A 50 15.82 3.27 -13.28
CA PHE A 50 14.44 2.78 -13.08
C PHE A 50 14.40 1.25 -13.06
N ALA A 51 15.54 0.61 -12.78
CA ALA A 51 15.53 -0.79 -12.39
C ALA A 51 14.46 -0.92 -11.30
N ASN A 52 13.60 -1.92 -11.41
CA ASN A 52 12.57 -2.21 -10.42
C ASN A 52 13.26 -2.83 -9.19
N ASP A 53 14.19 -2.08 -8.60
CA ASP A 53 14.75 -2.39 -7.30
C ASP A 53 13.59 -2.37 -6.33
N ASP A 54 13.53 -3.38 -5.48
CA ASP A 54 12.45 -3.55 -4.52
C ASP A 54 12.58 -2.49 -3.41
N MET A 55 12.17 -1.25 -3.75
CA MET A 55 12.18 -0.10 -2.85
C MET A 55 11.25 -0.32 -1.65
N THR A 56 10.37 -1.32 -1.69
CA THR A 56 9.47 -1.66 -0.58
C THR A 56 10.21 -2.25 0.61
N ARG A 57 11.43 -2.78 0.40
CA ARG A 57 12.28 -3.38 1.44
C ARG A 57 13.32 -2.40 2.00
N LEU A 58 13.37 -1.18 1.50
CA LEU A 58 14.33 -0.21 2.03
C LEU A 58 13.93 0.21 3.45
N PRO A 59 14.89 0.23 4.39
CA PRO A 59 14.60 0.73 5.72
C PRO A 59 14.22 2.20 5.64
N ILE A 60 13.17 2.57 6.37
CA ILE A 60 12.80 3.97 6.52
C ILE A 60 13.91 4.67 7.29
N GLY A 61 14.43 5.77 6.74
CA GLY A 61 15.41 6.60 7.44
C GLY A 61 14.85 7.11 8.76
N ASN A 62 15.61 6.94 9.85
CA ASN A 62 15.20 7.33 11.19
C ASN A 62 15.37 8.85 11.41
N PRO A 63 14.28 9.64 11.47
CA PRO A 63 14.38 11.08 11.73
C PRO A 63 14.70 11.39 13.20
N TYR A 64 14.64 10.39 14.07
CA TYR A 64 14.84 10.48 15.53
C TYR A 64 16.23 9.99 15.96
N ILE A 65 17.21 9.98 15.06
CA ILE A 65 18.57 9.56 15.37
C ILE A 65 19.16 10.37 16.53
N GLY A 66 19.75 9.70 17.52
CA GLY A 66 20.32 10.35 18.71
C GLY A 66 19.33 10.60 19.85
N LEU A 67 18.01 10.50 19.63
CA LEU A 67 17.02 10.72 20.69
C LEU A 67 16.98 9.56 21.69
N ALA A 68 17.11 8.32 21.23
CA ALA A 68 17.18 7.16 22.12
C ALA A 68 18.34 7.29 23.10
N GLU A 69 19.53 7.63 22.60
CA GLU A 69 20.73 7.85 23.40
C GLU A 69 20.57 9.02 24.38
N LEU A 70 19.91 10.11 23.93
CA LEU A 70 19.64 11.27 24.78
C LEU A 70 18.75 10.90 25.98
N TYR A 71 17.64 10.19 25.76
CA TYR A 71 16.75 9.77 26.84
C TYR A 71 17.38 8.69 27.72
N MET A 72 18.13 7.75 27.14
CA MET A 72 18.88 6.74 27.90
C MET A 72 19.99 7.35 28.77
N SER A 73 20.50 8.55 28.43
CA SER A 73 21.54 9.22 29.23
C SER A 73 21.05 9.70 30.61
N GLY A 74 19.73 9.79 30.83
CA GLY A 74 19.13 10.33 32.05
C GLY A 74 19.33 11.83 32.26
N LYS A 75 19.94 12.54 31.30
CA LYS A 75 20.15 14.00 31.36
C LYS A 75 18.92 14.80 30.96
N VAL A 76 17.96 14.16 30.29
CA VAL A 76 16.71 14.76 29.82
C VAL A 76 15.56 13.87 30.26
N ASN A 77 14.50 14.48 30.78
CA ASN A 77 13.27 13.79 31.14
C ASN A 77 12.24 13.96 30.03
N ALA A 78 11.56 12.87 29.66
CA ALA A 78 10.40 12.97 28.79
C ALA A 78 9.24 13.63 29.55
N THR A 79 8.49 14.49 28.88
CA THR A 79 7.23 15.00 29.42
C THR A 79 6.26 13.84 29.52
N ARG A 80 5.80 13.51 30.73
CA ARG A 80 4.76 12.50 30.93
C ARG A 80 3.41 13.15 30.82
N LEU A 81 2.61 12.68 29.87
CA LEU A 81 1.23 13.12 29.69
C LEU A 81 0.31 11.93 30.03
N PRO A 82 -0.21 11.84 31.27
CA PRO A 82 -1.05 10.72 31.69
C PRO A 82 -2.24 10.55 30.76
N GLY A 83 -2.44 9.33 30.26
CA GLY A 83 -3.55 9.00 29.35
C GLY A 83 -3.37 9.50 27.91
N HIS A 84 -2.29 10.22 27.60
CA HIS A 84 -2.02 10.65 26.22
C HIS A 84 -1.64 9.45 25.36
N HIS A 85 -2.22 9.42 24.18
CA HIS A 85 -1.95 8.44 23.14
C HIS A 85 -2.17 9.11 21.79
N ILE A 86 -1.51 8.62 20.75
CA ILE A 86 -1.86 9.00 19.39
C ILE A 86 -2.75 7.93 18.78
N PHE A 87 -3.69 8.40 17.96
CA PHE A 87 -4.59 7.56 17.19
C PHE A 87 -3.96 7.25 15.83
N ASN A 88 -3.74 5.97 15.55
CA ASN A 88 -3.09 5.47 14.34
C ASN A 88 -4.10 4.66 13.51
N LYS A 89 -4.51 5.22 12.37
CA LYS A 89 -5.40 4.56 11.40
C LYS A 89 -4.63 3.49 10.62
N PRO A 90 -5.29 2.38 10.23
CA PRO A 90 -4.66 1.38 9.39
C PRO A 90 -4.26 1.98 8.04
N ARG A 91 -3.08 1.60 7.55
CA ARG A 91 -2.64 1.91 6.18
C ARG A 91 -3.37 1.05 5.16
N ILE A 92 -3.64 -0.19 5.53
CA ILE A 92 -4.33 -1.19 4.71
C ILE A 92 -5.48 -1.76 5.51
N VAL A 93 -6.64 -1.83 4.87
CA VAL A 93 -7.79 -2.62 5.29
C VAL A 93 -8.25 -3.33 4.02
N ALA A 94 -8.14 -4.64 4.02
CA ALA A 94 -8.19 -5.43 2.80
C ALA A 94 -9.01 -6.70 3.02
N PRO A 95 -10.25 -6.78 2.50
CA PRO A 95 -10.97 -8.05 2.47
C PRO A 95 -10.25 -9.05 1.58
N VAL A 96 -10.13 -10.28 2.07
CA VAL A 96 -9.59 -11.46 1.39
C VAL A 96 -10.57 -12.61 1.51
N PHE A 97 -10.68 -13.42 0.47
CA PHE A 97 -11.78 -14.38 0.33
C PHE A 97 -11.26 -15.83 0.33
N PRO A 98 -11.48 -16.62 1.41
CA PRO A 98 -11.03 -18.01 1.48
C PRO A 98 -11.50 -18.89 0.32
N HIS A 99 -12.75 -18.72 -0.11
CA HIS A 99 -13.35 -19.48 -1.21
C HIS A 99 -12.90 -19.02 -2.60
N ARG A 100 -12.22 -17.87 -2.71
CA ARG A 100 -11.72 -17.30 -3.97
C ARG A 100 -10.23 -16.98 -3.80
N PRO A 101 -9.36 -18.00 -3.69
CA PRO A 101 -8.01 -17.85 -3.18
C PRO A 101 -7.11 -16.92 -4.00
N THR A 102 -7.36 -16.82 -5.31
CA THR A 102 -6.58 -16.00 -6.25
C THR A 102 -7.20 -14.63 -6.51
N GLN A 103 -8.36 -14.33 -5.91
CA GLN A 103 -8.96 -13.01 -6.05
C GLN A 103 -8.16 -12.01 -5.24
N VAL A 104 -7.68 -10.98 -5.92
CA VAL A 104 -6.98 -9.86 -5.32
C VAL A 104 -7.96 -8.96 -4.59
N THR A 105 -7.52 -8.38 -3.47
CA THR A 105 -8.28 -7.34 -2.75
C THR A 105 -8.59 -6.19 -3.70
N PRO A 106 -9.84 -5.70 -3.76
CA PRO A 106 -10.18 -4.52 -4.52
C PRO A 106 -9.40 -3.28 -4.03
N GLU A 107 -8.52 -2.70 -4.88
CA GLU A 107 -7.79 -1.46 -4.55
C GLU A 107 -8.72 -0.24 -4.51
N GLU A 108 -9.84 -0.32 -5.22
CA GLU A 108 -10.65 0.82 -5.67
C GLU A 108 -12.16 0.52 -5.64
N GLU A 109 -12.70 0.09 -4.51
CA GLU A 109 -14.16 -0.10 -4.43
C GLU A 109 -14.94 1.23 -4.52
N LEU A 110 -14.32 2.33 -4.08
CA LEU A 110 -14.90 3.66 -4.13
C LEU A 110 -14.02 4.58 -4.95
N VAL A 111 -14.36 4.71 -6.22
CA VAL A 111 -13.80 5.70 -7.11
C VAL A 111 -14.94 6.65 -7.47
N ALA A 112 -14.90 7.85 -6.90
CA ALA A 112 -15.85 8.90 -7.23
C ALA A 112 -15.37 9.63 -8.49
N HIS A 113 -16.09 9.46 -9.59
CA HIS A 113 -15.88 10.25 -10.79
C HIS A 113 -16.65 11.58 -10.66
N GLY A 114 -15.93 12.66 -10.41
CA GLY A 114 -16.49 14.01 -10.35
C GLY A 114 -16.11 14.86 -11.56
N SER A 115 -16.72 16.04 -11.70
CA SER A 115 -16.35 17.04 -12.71
C SER A 115 -14.90 17.55 -12.56
N TYR A 116 -14.30 17.35 -11.39
CA TYR A 116 -12.90 17.69 -11.09
C TYR A 116 -11.93 16.52 -11.30
N GLY A 117 -12.41 15.40 -11.85
CA GLY A 117 -11.62 14.19 -12.08
C GLY A 117 -12.00 13.04 -11.15
N THR A 118 -11.11 12.05 -11.11
CA THR A 118 -11.26 10.84 -10.32
C THR A 118 -10.75 11.07 -8.90
N LEU A 119 -11.63 10.97 -7.92
CA LEU A 119 -11.29 11.01 -6.50
C LEU A 119 -11.44 9.60 -5.93
N SER A 120 -10.37 9.05 -5.39
CA SER A 120 -10.46 7.88 -4.51
C SER A 120 -10.64 8.41 -3.09
N PRO A 121 -11.86 8.34 -2.51
CA PRO A 121 -12.03 8.64 -1.11
C PRO A 121 -11.13 7.70 -0.32
N HIS A 122 -10.48 8.19 0.73
CA HIS A 122 -9.75 7.34 1.69
C HIS A 122 -10.72 6.51 2.57
N GLU A 123 -11.77 6.00 1.96
CA GLU A 123 -12.72 5.10 2.60
C GLU A 123 -12.14 3.68 2.60
N LYS A 124 -12.35 2.97 3.70
CA LYS A 124 -11.78 1.64 3.93
C LYS A 124 -12.90 0.68 4.30
N HIS A 125 -12.99 -0.43 3.55
CA HIS A 125 -14.00 -1.46 3.75
C HIS A 125 -13.49 -2.51 4.74
N PHE A 126 -14.15 -2.60 5.89
CA PHE A 126 -13.89 -3.61 6.90
C PHE A 126 -15.01 -4.66 6.85
N GLN A 127 -14.70 -5.82 6.28
CA GLN A 127 -15.66 -6.90 6.06
C GLN A 127 -15.19 -8.21 6.70
N VAL A 128 -16.00 -8.74 7.61
CA VAL A 128 -15.77 -10.03 8.27
C VAL A 128 -17.07 -10.81 8.27
N ASP A 129 -17.08 -11.90 7.51
CA ASP A 129 -18.19 -12.87 7.45
C ASP A 129 -17.63 -14.26 7.12
N TYR A 130 -18.49 -15.26 6.95
CA TYR A 130 -18.04 -16.63 6.62
C TYR A 130 -17.39 -16.78 5.23
N GLN A 131 -17.47 -15.77 4.38
CA GLN A 131 -16.91 -15.72 3.03
C GLN A 131 -15.69 -14.81 2.90
N ALA A 132 -15.49 -13.89 3.85
CA ALA A 132 -14.48 -12.84 3.81
C ALA A 132 -13.80 -12.63 5.16
N ASN A 133 -12.48 -12.61 5.15
CA ASN A 133 -11.64 -12.18 6.26
C ASN A 133 -11.07 -10.80 5.90
N THR A 134 -10.76 -9.96 6.88
CA THR A 134 -10.11 -8.67 6.64
C THR A 134 -8.69 -8.68 7.15
N ILE A 135 -7.73 -8.30 6.31
CA ILE A 135 -6.37 -8.01 6.72
C ILE A 135 -6.26 -6.51 7.00
N VAL A 136 -5.78 -6.17 8.19
CA VAL A 136 -5.44 -4.80 8.57
C VAL A 136 -3.95 -4.67 8.80
N GLN A 137 -3.34 -3.59 8.29
CA GLN A 137 -1.94 -3.28 8.53
C GLN A 137 -1.77 -1.86 9.06
N PHE A 138 -1.01 -1.75 10.14
CA PHE A 138 -0.59 -0.52 10.78
C PHE A 138 0.89 -0.28 10.53
N ARG A 139 1.28 0.99 10.59
CA ARG A 139 2.68 1.40 10.69
C ARG A 139 2.83 2.34 11.86
N THR A 140 3.68 2.03 12.82
CA THR A 140 3.99 2.94 13.93
C THR A 140 4.78 4.15 13.43
N VAL A 141 4.48 5.34 13.97
CA VAL A 141 5.03 6.59 13.42
C VAL A 141 5.90 7.38 14.38
N ASP A 142 5.58 7.36 15.68
CA ASP A 142 6.20 8.26 16.65
C ASP A 142 7.16 7.53 17.59
N PHE A 143 8.38 8.06 17.66
CA PHE A 143 9.40 7.60 18.61
C PHE A 143 8.96 7.90 20.05
N GLY A 144 9.24 6.97 20.96
CA GLY A 144 8.84 7.10 22.35
C GLY A 144 7.36 6.82 22.61
N LEU A 145 6.60 6.37 21.60
CA LEU A 145 5.25 5.86 21.70
C LEU A 145 5.18 4.38 21.26
N GLU A 146 5.99 3.53 21.89
CA GLU A 146 6.22 2.14 21.43
C GLU A 146 5.42 1.09 22.22
N HIS A 147 4.43 1.52 23.00
CA HIS A 147 3.44 0.63 23.61
C HIS A 147 2.13 0.77 22.85
N CYS A 148 1.73 -0.26 22.12
CA CYS A 148 0.54 -0.23 21.27
C CYS A 148 -0.63 -0.97 21.92
N SER A 149 -1.82 -0.41 21.74
CA SER A 149 -3.10 -1.06 22.03
C SER A 149 -3.89 -1.16 20.74
N LEU A 150 -4.19 -2.38 20.31
CA LEU A 150 -5.07 -2.65 19.18
C LEU A 150 -6.51 -2.49 19.63
N MET A 151 -7.25 -1.65 18.95
CA MET A 151 -8.61 -1.29 19.30
C MET A 151 -9.58 -1.70 18.20
N LEU A 152 -10.82 -1.99 18.58
CA LEU A 152 -11.94 -2.23 17.67
C LEU A 152 -13.11 -1.32 18.08
N LEU A 153 -13.65 -0.57 17.11
CA LEU A 153 -14.86 0.21 17.28
C LEU A 153 -15.81 -0.09 16.14
N LEU A 154 -17.02 -0.51 16.46
CA LEU A 154 -18.08 -0.74 15.49
C LEU A 154 -19.29 0.15 15.80
N PRO A 155 -20.07 0.56 14.80
CA PRO A 155 -21.24 1.38 15.03
C PRO A 155 -22.26 0.62 15.87
N HIS A 156 -23.02 1.33 16.70
CA HIS A 156 -24.19 0.73 17.34
C HIS A 156 -25.27 0.44 16.30
N THR A 157 -26.17 -0.50 16.57
CA THR A 157 -27.29 -0.79 15.69
C THR A 157 -28.14 0.46 15.46
N GLY A 158 -28.37 0.83 14.20
CA GLY A 158 -29.13 2.02 13.83
C GLY A 158 -28.36 3.35 13.87
N ALA A 159 -27.04 3.32 14.11
CA ALA A 159 -26.17 4.50 13.94
C ALA A 159 -26.25 5.05 12.51
N ARG A 160 -26.10 6.36 12.37
CA ARG A 160 -25.85 7.01 11.07
C ARG A 160 -24.36 7.01 10.81
N VAL A 161 -23.92 6.09 9.96
CA VAL A 161 -22.54 6.06 9.46
C VAL A 161 -22.42 7.07 8.32
N GLU A 162 -21.30 7.79 8.27
CA GLU A 162 -21.00 8.67 7.15
C GLU A 162 -20.85 7.89 5.84
N GLY A 163 -21.39 8.45 4.75
CA GLY A 163 -21.41 7.80 3.45
C GLY A 163 -22.81 7.32 3.08
N SER A 164 -22.94 6.83 1.84
CA SER A 164 -24.21 6.28 1.33
C SER A 164 -24.29 4.75 1.44
N HIS A 165 -23.22 4.11 1.89
CA HIS A 165 -23.12 2.65 1.97
C HIS A 165 -23.87 2.13 3.21
N PRO A 166 -24.84 1.22 3.02
CA PRO A 166 -25.45 0.53 4.14
C PRO A 166 -24.39 -0.35 4.81
N TYR A 167 -24.26 -0.26 6.13
CA TYR A 167 -23.46 -1.21 6.89
C TYR A 167 -24.34 -2.39 7.33
N LYS A 168 -23.72 -3.54 7.54
CA LYS A 168 -24.39 -4.72 8.10
C LYS A 168 -23.66 -5.19 9.34
N LEU A 169 -24.45 -5.46 10.38
CA LEU A 169 -23.96 -6.04 11.62
C LEU A 169 -24.91 -7.15 12.00
N SER A 170 -24.35 -8.30 12.38
CA SER A 170 -25.12 -9.36 13.04
C SER A 170 -25.84 -8.81 14.27
N THR A 171 -27.09 -9.23 14.44
CA THR A 171 -27.92 -8.84 15.59
C THR A 171 -27.58 -9.65 16.86
N GLY A 172 -26.88 -10.76 16.72
CA GLY A 172 -26.44 -11.64 17.82
C GLY A 172 -25.07 -11.28 18.42
N SER A 173 -24.62 -12.12 19.35
CA SER A 173 -23.26 -12.05 19.90
C SER A 173 -22.29 -12.62 18.86
N SER A 174 -21.68 -11.74 18.07
CA SER A 174 -20.60 -12.14 17.16
C SER A 174 -19.30 -12.30 17.92
N MET A 175 -18.66 -13.45 17.72
CA MET A 175 -17.26 -13.65 18.11
C MET A 175 -16.39 -13.56 16.87
N ILE A 176 -15.37 -12.72 16.94
CA ILE A 176 -14.36 -12.61 15.89
C ILE A 176 -13.02 -13.07 16.42
N ARG A 177 -12.20 -13.56 15.50
CA ARG A 177 -10.87 -14.06 15.70
C ARG A 177 -9.88 -13.10 15.10
N ILE A 178 -8.86 -12.74 15.87
CA ILE A 178 -7.82 -11.82 15.45
C ILE A 178 -6.49 -12.56 15.54
N CYS A 179 -5.85 -12.73 14.39
CA CYS A 179 -4.54 -13.37 14.30
C CYS A 179 -3.48 -12.39 13.82
N PRO A 180 -2.39 -12.16 14.57
CA PRO A 180 -1.22 -11.44 14.07
C PRO A 180 -0.60 -12.18 12.88
N LEU A 181 -0.16 -11.44 11.86
CA LEU A 181 0.44 -12.01 10.65
C LEU A 181 1.94 -11.70 10.56
N GLU A 182 2.71 -12.63 9.97
CA GLU A 182 4.14 -12.48 9.69
C GLU A 182 4.39 -11.54 8.49
N ALA A 183 4.36 -10.23 8.73
CA ALA A 183 4.60 -9.22 7.70
C ALA A 183 5.39 -8.02 8.24
N ASP A 184 6.70 -8.05 7.99
CA ASP A 184 7.64 -7.00 8.44
C ASP A 184 7.71 -5.80 7.50
N ASN A 185 7.03 -5.85 6.35
CA ASN A 185 7.03 -4.80 5.32
C ASN A 185 5.60 -4.40 4.95
N ALA A 186 5.47 -3.26 4.25
CA ALA A 186 4.19 -2.84 3.69
C ALA A 186 3.62 -3.92 2.75
N LEU A 187 2.35 -4.29 2.91
CA LEU A 187 1.72 -5.21 1.97
C LEU A 187 1.45 -4.52 0.64
N ASP A 188 1.65 -5.26 -0.45
CA ASP A 188 1.21 -4.85 -1.78
C ASP A 188 -0.23 -5.28 -2.02
N THR A 189 -1.17 -4.33 -1.96
CA THR A 189 -2.60 -4.60 -2.15
C THR A 189 -2.95 -5.10 -3.55
N ARG A 190 -2.09 -4.88 -4.55
CA ARG A 190 -2.31 -5.34 -5.94
C ARG A 190 -2.05 -6.83 -6.14
N SER A 191 -1.30 -7.42 -5.22
CA SER A 191 -1.01 -8.85 -5.22
C SER A 191 -1.62 -9.55 -4.01
N LEU A 192 -2.15 -8.81 -3.03
CA LEU A 192 -2.77 -9.37 -1.84
C LEU A 192 -4.05 -10.13 -2.19
N SER A 193 -4.07 -11.40 -1.86
CA SER A 193 -5.18 -12.33 -2.03
C SER A 193 -5.15 -13.33 -0.88
N TRP A 194 -6.18 -14.15 -0.74
CA TRP A 194 -6.15 -15.21 0.27
C TRP A 194 -4.96 -16.17 0.08
N ARG A 195 -4.52 -16.43 -1.15
CA ARG A 195 -3.36 -17.30 -1.43
C ARG A 195 -2.02 -16.65 -1.07
N SER A 196 -1.89 -15.34 -1.26
CA SER A 196 -0.64 -14.59 -1.08
C SER A 196 -0.55 -13.85 0.26
N ARG A 197 -1.55 -14.01 1.13
CA ARG A 197 -1.56 -13.37 2.44
C ARG A 197 -0.43 -13.90 3.32
N PRO A 198 0.09 -13.07 4.25
CA PRO A 198 1.10 -13.53 5.19
C PRO A 198 0.54 -14.56 6.17
N THR A 199 1.42 -15.39 6.73
CA THR A 199 1.04 -16.49 7.62
C THR A 199 0.54 -15.96 8.96
N CYS A 200 -0.51 -16.57 9.48
CA CYS A 200 -1.04 -16.33 10.82
C CYS A 200 -0.13 -16.93 11.89
N ILE A 201 0.12 -16.18 12.95
CA ILE A 201 0.93 -16.58 14.12
C ILE A 201 -0.03 -17.12 15.16
N GLU A 202 -0.41 -18.39 15.00
CA GLU A 202 -1.48 -19.06 15.74
C GLU A 202 -1.31 -18.97 17.27
N GLU A 203 -0.07 -18.94 17.79
CA GLU A 203 0.18 -18.84 19.24
C GLU A 203 -0.24 -17.50 19.86
N ARG A 204 -0.52 -16.49 19.02
CA ARG A 204 -0.92 -15.15 19.45
C ARG A 204 -2.34 -14.78 19.02
N GLU A 205 -3.09 -15.75 18.52
CA GLU A 205 -4.48 -15.58 18.17
C GLU A 205 -5.36 -15.32 19.39
N VAL A 206 -6.37 -14.47 19.22
CA VAL A 206 -7.36 -14.18 20.24
C VAL A 206 -8.77 -14.09 19.64
N ASP A 207 -9.71 -14.80 20.28
CA ASP A 207 -11.14 -14.66 20.01
C ASP A 207 -11.73 -13.61 20.96
N ILE A 208 -12.48 -12.65 20.41
CA ILE A 208 -13.15 -11.60 21.18
C ILE A 208 -14.64 -11.57 20.91
N ALA A 209 -15.43 -11.34 21.96
CA ALA A 209 -16.84 -11.07 21.86
C ALA A 209 -17.07 -9.59 21.49
N VAL A 210 -17.68 -9.36 20.34
CA VAL A 210 -17.87 -8.03 19.78
C VAL A 210 -18.96 -7.26 20.53
N ARG A 211 -18.66 -6.01 20.91
CA ARG A 211 -19.63 -5.06 21.49
C ARG A 211 -19.80 -3.87 20.55
N PHE A 212 -21.01 -3.68 20.05
CA PHE A 212 -21.35 -2.60 19.13
C PHE A 212 -21.52 -1.26 19.87
N GLY A 213 -21.00 -0.18 19.29
CA GLY A 213 -21.06 1.17 19.87
C GLY A 213 -20.05 1.43 20.99
N GLU A 214 -19.20 0.44 21.32
CA GLU A 214 -18.16 0.56 22.32
C GLU A 214 -16.78 0.39 21.68
N GLU A 215 -15.82 1.18 22.16
CA GLU A 215 -14.42 0.97 21.88
C GLU A 215 -13.90 -0.18 22.73
N MET A 216 -13.29 -1.17 22.09
CA MET A 216 -12.77 -2.37 22.74
C MET A 216 -11.28 -2.49 22.51
N GLU A 217 -10.52 -2.63 23.59
CA GLU A 217 -9.12 -3.03 23.52
C GLU A 217 -9.04 -4.54 23.26
N VAL A 218 -8.43 -4.92 22.14
CA VAL A 218 -8.26 -6.30 21.70
C VAL A 218 -6.99 -6.88 22.31
N MET A 219 -5.87 -6.18 22.17
CA MET A 219 -4.57 -6.64 22.66
C MET A 219 -3.60 -5.48 22.86
N LYS A 220 -2.61 -5.70 23.72
CA LYS A 220 -1.49 -4.79 23.95
C LYS A 220 -0.19 -5.46 23.55
N PHE A 221 0.70 -4.71 22.91
CA PHE A 221 2.01 -5.22 22.48
C PHE A 221 3.05 -4.11 22.36
N TYR A 222 4.32 -4.50 22.41
CA TYR A 222 5.43 -3.61 22.09
C TYR A 222 5.53 -3.42 20.56
N CYS A 223 5.68 -2.18 20.13
CA CYS A 223 5.62 -1.79 18.74
C CYS A 223 6.72 -0.78 18.41
N PRO A 224 7.89 -1.25 17.95
CA PRO A 224 9.02 -0.38 17.64
C PRO A 224 8.63 0.72 16.67
N TRP A 225 9.27 1.88 16.76
CA TRP A 225 9.10 2.94 15.77
C TRP A 225 9.31 2.43 14.32
N ALA A 226 8.50 2.93 13.39
CA ALA A 226 8.51 2.59 11.95
C ALA A 226 8.43 1.09 11.62
N SER A 227 7.84 0.30 12.51
CA SER A 227 7.54 -1.10 12.23
C SER A 227 6.12 -1.28 11.69
N TYR A 228 5.92 -2.37 10.95
CA TYR A 228 4.61 -2.78 10.45
C TYR A 228 4.00 -3.81 11.40
N HIS A 229 2.70 -3.67 11.66
CA HIS A 229 1.92 -4.64 12.42
C HIS A 229 0.69 -5.01 11.64
N THR A 230 0.57 -6.29 11.34
CA THR A 230 -0.44 -6.82 10.44
C THR A 230 -1.29 -7.85 11.18
N PHE A 231 -2.61 -7.80 10.99
CA PHE A 231 -3.56 -8.70 11.63
C PHE A 231 -4.58 -9.18 10.60
N GLU A 232 -4.94 -10.46 10.67
CA GLU A 232 -6.11 -11.02 10.00
C GLU A 232 -7.27 -11.06 11.01
N VAL A 233 -8.42 -10.58 10.57
CA VAL A 233 -9.68 -10.64 11.30
C VAL A 233 -10.62 -11.58 10.57
N SER A 234 -11.15 -12.55 11.29
CA SER A 234 -12.05 -13.57 10.75
C SER A 234 -13.17 -13.86 11.76
N CYS A 235 -14.17 -14.62 11.33
CA CYS A 235 -15.16 -15.16 12.26
C CYS A 235 -14.53 -16.24 13.14
N ALA A 236 -14.78 -16.20 14.45
CA ALA A 236 -14.39 -17.29 15.33
C ALA A 236 -15.23 -18.54 15.03
N ASP A 237 -14.65 -19.74 15.13
CA ASP A 237 -15.36 -21.01 14.86
C ASP A 237 -16.57 -21.22 15.78
N THR A 238 -16.53 -20.58 16.95
CA THR A 238 -17.58 -20.64 17.98
C THR A 238 -18.75 -19.69 17.70
N SER A 239 -18.63 -18.81 16.71
CA SER A 239 -19.66 -17.84 16.36
C SER A 239 -20.75 -18.48 15.50
N GLN A 240 -22.01 -18.36 15.93
CA GLN A 240 -23.18 -18.81 15.18
C GLN A 240 -23.65 -17.78 14.13
N GLU A 241 -23.44 -16.49 14.44
CA GLU A 241 -23.72 -15.37 13.55
C GLU A 241 -22.48 -14.47 13.52
N CYS A 242 -21.92 -14.28 12.33
CA CYS A 242 -20.76 -13.43 12.12
C CYS A 242 -20.89 -12.73 10.77
N GLU A 243 -21.28 -11.46 10.84
CA GLU A 243 -21.37 -10.54 9.72
C GLU A 243 -21.07 -9.15 10.26
N ILE A 244 -19.95 -8.59 9.83
CA ILE A 244 -19.52 -7.22 10.09
C ILE A 244 -19.12 -6.65 8.74
N ASP A 245 -19.84 -5.64 8.28
CA ASP A 245 -19.58 -4.96 7.01
C ASP A 245 -19.74 -3.47 7.28
N VAL A 246 -18.62 -2.77 7.45
CA VAL A 246 -18.59 -1.34 7.79
C VAL A 246 -17.56 -0.61 6.95
N TRP A 247 -17.86 0.66 6.66
CA TRP A 247 -17.01 1.55 5.90
C TRP A 247 -16.46 2.64 6.80
N THR A 248 -15.13 2.78 6.85
CA THR A 248 -14.45 3.92 7.50
C THR A 248 -14.40 5.10 6.55
N SER A 249 -14.62 6.32 7.04
CA SER A 249 -14.48 7.57 6.29
C SER A 249 -13.26 8.38 6.76
N GLN A 250 -13.07 9.56 6.17
CA GLN A 250 -12.05 10.49 6.67
C GLN A 250 -12.36 11.00 8.09
N ASN A 251 -13.64 11.23 8.42
CA ASN A 251 -14.03 11.82 9.71
C ASN A 251 -14.44 10.77 10.76
N GLN A 252 -14.87 9.58 10.35
CA GLN A 252 -15.27 8.48 11.25
C GLN A 252 -14.40 7.26 11.03
N THR A 253 -13.96 6.62 12.11
CA THR A 253 -13.19 5.36 12.03
C THR A 253 -14.01 4.22 12.60
N TRP A 254 -14.20 3.20 11.77
CA TRP A 254 -14.91 1.96 12.08
C TRP A 254 -14.01 0.76 11.78
N GLY A 255 -14.17 -0.32 12.53
CA GLY A 255 -13.25 -1.45 12.49
C GLY A 255 -12.05 -1.22 13.40
N MET A 256 -10.86 -1.62 12.95
CA MET A 256 -9.67 -1.63 13.79
C MET A 256 -8.80 -0.39 13.64
N TYR A 257 -8.23 0.05 14.75
CA TYR A 257 -7.21 1.11 14.81
C TYR A 257 -6.25 0.84 15.96
N LEU A 258 -5.21 1.66 16.07
CA LEU A 258 -4.16 1.46 17.05
C LEU A 258 -3.96 2.72 17.88
N TYR A 259 -3.90 2.57 19.19
CA TYR A 259 -3.37 3.59 20.08
C TYR A 259 -1.90 3.35 20.37
N GLN A 260 -1.08 4.37 20.17
CA GLN A 260 0.32 4.35 20.59
C GLN A 260 0.49 5.17 21.87
N HIS A 261 0.96 4.52 22.93
CA HIS A 261 1.18 5.06 24.25
C HIS A 261 2.65 5.30 24.52
N GLN A 262 2.93 6.27 25.38
CA GLN A 262 4.27 6.66 25.76
C GLN A 262 5.08 5.50 26.40
N SER A 263 6.30 5.29 25.91
CA SER A 263 7.25 4.27 26.37
C SER A 263 8.52 4.85 27.02
N ILE A 264 8.77 6.17 26.91
CA ILE A 264 9.93 6.89 27.47
C ILE A 264 9.54 7.99 28.46
#